data_AF-A0A932CC64-F1
#
_entry.id   AF-A0A932CC64-F1
#
_cell.length_a   1.000
_cell.length_b   1.000
_cell.length_c   1.000
_cell.angle_alpha   90.00
_cell.angle_beta   90.00
_cell.angle_gamma   90.00
#
_symmetry.space_group_name_H-M   'P 1'
#
loop_
_entity.id
_entity.type
_entity.pdbx_description
1 polymer ?
#
loop_
_entity_poly.entity_id
_entity_poly.type
_entity_poly.pdbx_seq_one_letter_code
_entity_poly.pdbx_strand_id
1 'polypeptide(L)'
;LISYWNSGEEYISLTVIKDGEAFELFNAREISHLKDVKALFWLDYRVLLGTLVYSLGYTLTCLLWRRRRYWRRLAWDVAGGSAIALGLMLVTALGALLGEEQFARFWFQFHIFSFANDLWLLDPSKDYLVMLVPQGFWFDAVRFVLLTTAGMAAVLGGAAAGHLLFNRDRRKE
;
A
#
# COMPACT_ATOMS: atom_id res chain seq x y z
N LEU A 1 0.90 7.64 -16.52
CA LEU A 1 1.20 7.88 -15.08
C LEU A 1 2.25 6.90 -14.54
N ILE A 2 2.06 5.59 -14.65
CA ILE A 2 3.03 4.58 -14.12
C ILE A 2 4.46 4.79 -14.64
N SER A 3 4.64 5.10 -15.93
CA SER A 3 5.95 5.41 -16.51
C SER A 3 6.61 6.64 -15.87
N TYR A 4 5.83 7.70 -15.64
CA TYR A 4 6.29 8.93 -14.98
C TYR A 4 6.75 8.66 -13.53
N TRP A 5 5.97 7.93 -12.74
CA TRP A 5 6.33 7.62 -11.35
C TRP A 5 7.63 6.80 -11.27
N ASN A 6 7.91 5.96 -12.26
CA ASN A 6 9.12 5.12 -12.33
C ASN A 6 10.27 5.75 -13.15
N SER A 7 10.14 7.02 -13.57
CA SER A 7 11.18 7.74 -14.31
C SER A 7 12.05 8.62 -13.41
N GLY A 8 13.15 9.17 -13.94
CA GLY A 8 13.94 10.21 -13.28
C GLY A 8 13.37 11.63 -13.39
N GLU A 9 12.32 11.83 -14.19
CA GLU A 9 11.76 13.15 -14.50
C GLU A 9 11.10 13.80 -13.28
N GLU A 10 11.40 15.07 -13.01
CA GLU A 10 10.84 15.76 -11.84
C GLU A 10 9.35 16.12 -12.02
N TYR A 11 8.94 16.41 -13.26
CA TYR A 11 7.60 16.82 -13.61
C TYR A 11 7.04 15.98 -14.74
N ILE A 12 5.73 15.74 -14.71
CA ILE A 12 5.04 15.11 -15.82
C ILE A 12 4.77 16.17 -16.91
N SER A 13 5.06 15.84 -18.16
CA SER A 13 4.58 16.57 -19.32
C SER A 13 3.79 15.61 -20.19
N LEU A 14 2.55 15.96 -20.48
CA LEU A 14 1.66 15.14 -21.28
C LEU A 14 0.79 16.05 -22.14
N THR A 15 1.26 16.25 -23.36
CA THR A 15 0.54 17.00 -24.39
C THR A 15 -0.42 16.07 -25.12
N VAL A 16 -1.67 16.49 -25.23
CA VAL A 16 -2.71 15.83 -26.04
C VAL A 16 -3.19 16.79 -27.12
N ILE A 17 -3.83 16.27 -28.17
CA ILE A 17 -4.48 17.13 -29.16
C ILE A 17 -5.92 17.36 -28.71
N LYS A 18 -6.30 18.61 -28.50
CA LYS A 18 -7.66 19.03 -28.17
C LYS A 18 -8.10 20.07 -29.18
N ASP A 19 -9.22 19.82 -29.85
CA ASP A 19 -9.78 20.71 -30.88
C ASP A 19 -8.79 21.08 -32.00
N GLY A 20 -7.86 20.17 -32.33
CA GLY A 20 -6.84 20.36 -33.36
C GLY A 20 -5.56 21.06 -32.90
N GLU A 21 -5.49 21.50 -31.64
CA GLU A 21 -4.32 22.17 -31.07
C GLU A 21 -3.63 21.31 -30.00
N ALA A 22 -2.32 21.53 -29.83
CA ALA A 22 -1.54 20.91 -28.76
C ALA A 22 -1.95 21.52 -27.41
N PHE A 23 -2.37 20.66 -26.49
CA PHE A 23 -2.89 21.02 -25.18
C PHE A 23 -2.14 20.25 -24.08
N GLU A 24 -1.52 20.96 -23.14
CA GLU A 24 -0.97 20.32 -21.94
C GLU A 24 -2.11 19.85 -21.04
N LEU A 25 -2.19 18.53 -20.83
CA LEU A 25 -3.35 17.92 -20.19
C LEU A 25 -3.50 18.35 -18.73
N PHE A 26 -2.39 18.51 -18.01
CA PHE A 26 -2.38 18.84 -16.58
C PHE A 26 -1.94 20.28 -16.37
N ASN A 27 -2.63 20.97 -15.47
CA ASN A 27 -2.23 22.31 -15.05
C ASN A 27 -1.11 22.28 -13.99
N ALA A 28 -0.57 23.45 -13.65
CA ALA A 28 0.56 23.58 -12.71
C ALA A 28 0.28 23.00 -11.30
N ARG A 29 -0.97 23.09 -10.81
CA ARG A 29 -1.36 22.52 -9.51
C ARG A 29 -1.38 20.99 -9.60
N GLU A 30 -1.98 20.43 -10.64
CA GLU A 30 -2.03 18.97 -10.86
C GLU A 30 -0.63 18.37 -11.04
N ILE A 31 0.23 19.04 -11.80
CA ILE A 31 1.63 18.63 -11.99
C ILE A 31 2.39 18.63 -10.65
N SER A 32 2.21 19.67 -9.84
CA SER A 32 2.85 19.76 -8.52
C SER A 32 2.32 18.70 -7.56
N HIS A 33 1.02 18.43 -7.56
CA HIS A 33 0.45 17.34 -6.78
C HIS A 33 0.98 15.97 -7.23
N LEU A 34 1.11 15.74 -8.54
CA LEU A 34 1.68 14.49 -9.09
C LEU A 34 3.15 14.29 -8.74
N LYS A 35 3.91 15.38 -8.53
CA LYS A 35 5.27 15.32 -7.98
C LYS A 35 5.27 14.83 -6.52
N ASP A 36 4.36 15.34 -5.68
CA ASP A 36 4.22 14.87 -4.30
C ASP A 36 3.80 13.38 -4.26
N VAL A 37 2.86 12.99 -5.11
CA VAL A 37 2.43 11.58 -5.26
C VAL A 37 3.60 10.69 -5.70
N LYS A 38 4.46 11.17 -6.62
CA LYS A 38 5.66 10.45 -7.03
C LYS A 38 6.62 10.23 -5.86
N ALA A 39 6.84 11.25 -5.03
CA ALA A 39 7.68 11.13 -3.84
C ALA A 39 7.11 10.08 -2.86
N LEU A 40 5.79 10.03 -2.71
CA LEU A 40 5.10 9.04 -1.87
C LEU A 40 5.28 7.60 -2.39
N PHE A 41 5.16 7.37 -3.70
CA PHE A 41 5.47 6.05 -4.30
C PHE A 41 6.92 5.62 -4.08
N TRP A 42 7.87 6.55 -4.22
CA TRP A 42 9.29 6.25 -3.98
C TRP A 42 9.58 5.97 -2.51
N LEU A 43 8.90 6.66 -1.58
CA LEU A 43 8.97 6.35 -0.16
C LEU A 43 8.46 4.93 0.12
N ASP A 44 7.31 4.57 -0.45
CA ASP A 44 6.74 3.22 -0.33
C ASP A 44 7.72 2.14 -0.83
N TYR A 45 8.31 2.32 -2.02
CA TYR A 45 9.31 1.40 -2.56
C TYR A 45 10.55 1.25 -1.67
N ARG A 46 11.01 2.33 -1.04
CA ARG A 46 12.16 2.29 -0.11
C ARG A 46 11.81 1.55 1.18
N VAL A 47 10.61 1.80 1.73
CA VAL A 47 10.12 1.10 2.93
C VAL A 47 9.94 -0.39 2.63
N LEU A 48 9.34 -0.73 1.50
CA LEU A 48 9.19 -2.12 1.04
C LEU A 48 10.56 -2.81 0.91
N LEU A 49 11.53 -2.17 0.24
CA LEU A 49 12.87 -2.73 0.10
C LEU A 49 13.57 -2.91 1.45
N GLY A 50 13.51 -1.90 2.32
CA GLY A 50 14.11 -1.95 3.64
C GLY A 50 13.52 -3.05 4.52
N THR A 51 12.18 -3.17 4.55
CA THR A 51 11.48 -4.22 5.29
C THR A 51 11.74 -5.62 4.73
N LEU A 52 11.82 -5.77 3.40
CA LEU A 52 12.18 -7.03 2.76
C LEU A 52 13.60 -7.47 3.14
N VAL A 53 14.59 -6.57 2.99
CA VAL A 53 15.99 -6.84 3.34
C VAL A 53 16.12 -7.24 4.81
N TYR A 54 15.46 -6.49 5.72
CA TYR A 54 15.44 -6.80 7.14
C TYR A 54 14.83 -8.18 7.42
N SER A 55 13.67 -8.48 6.81
CA SER A 55 12.95 -9.73 7.04
C SER A 55 13.72 -10.95 6.53
N LEU A 56 14.35 -10.83 5.36
CA LEU A 56 15.21 -11.87 4.80
C LEU A 56 16.47 -12.08 5.66
N GLY A 57 17.13 -11.00 6.08
CA GLY A 57 18.29 -11.07 6.97
C GLY A 57 17.97 -11.70 8.32
N TYR A 58 16.86 -11.31 8.95
CA TYR A 58 16.38 -11.90 10.20
C TYR A 58 16.03 -13.39 10.04
N THR A 59 15.37 -13.75 8.95
CA THR A 59 15.03 -15.15 8.67
C THR A 59 16.30 -15.97 8.43
N LEU A 60 17.23 -15.49 7.61
CA LEU A 60 18.47 -16.19 7.30
C LEU A 60 19.33 -16.42 8.56
N THR A 61 19.49 -15.41 9.42
CA THR A 61 20.23 -15.56 10.68
C THR A 61 19.60 -16.60 11.60
N CYS A 62 18.27 -16.65 11.69
CA CYS A 62 17.54 -17.67 12.44
C CYS A 62 17.73 -19.08 11.84
N LEU A 63 17.76 -19.21 10.50
CA LEU A 63 17.97 -20.47 9.79
C LEU A 63 19.40 -21.01 9.99
N LEU A 64 20.41 -20.15 9.87
CA LEU A 64 21.82 -20.52 10.01
C LEU A 64 22.17 -21.02 11.41
N TRP A 65 21.52 -20.50 12.46
CA TRP A 65 21.77 -20.94 13.83
C TRP A 65 21.22 -22.35 14.14
N ARG A 66 20.43 -22.96 13.24
CA ARG A 66 19.92 -24.35 13.25
C ARG A 66 19.29 -24.87 14.56
N ARG A 67 19.05 -24.04 15.59
CA ARG A 67 18.37 -24.48 16.82
C ARG A 67 16.86 -24.47 16.63
N ARG A 68 16.20 -25.58 17.02
CA ARG A 68 14.73 -25.75 17.01
C ARG A 68 13.96 -24.61 17.72
N ARG A 69 14.59 -23.90 18.65
CA ARG A 69 14.03 -22.70 19.32
C ARG A 69 13.78 -21.54 18.35
N TYR A 70 14.67 -21.31 17.36
CA TYR A 70 14.54 -20.19 16.41
C TYR A 70 13.44 -20.43 15.38
N TRP A 71 13.26 -21.68 14.92
CA TRP A 71 12.14 -22.04 14.06
C TRP A 71 10.78 -21.80 14.71
N ARG A 72 10.65 -22.15 16.00
CA ARG A 72 9.43 -21.87 16.75
C ARG A 72 9.22 -20.37 16.94
N ARG A 73 10.30 -19.60 17.13
CA ARG A 73 10.24 -18.14 17.24
C ARG A 73 9.78 -17.51 15.93
N LEU A 74 10.37 -17.90 14.79
CA LEU A 74 9.95 -17.43 13.47
C LEU A 74 8.47 -17.70 13.20
N ALA A 75 7.96 -18.88 13.54
CA ALA A 75 6.55 -19.18 13.38
C ALA A 75 5.65 -18.29 14.27
N TRP A 76 6.07 -17.96 15.49
CA TRP A 76 5.37 -16.99 16.34
C TRP A 76 5.43 -15.57 15.77
N ASP A 77 6.59 -15.15 15.27
CA ASP A 77 6.79 -13.84 14.67
C ASP A 77 5.92 -13.67 13.42
N VAL A 78 5.84 -14.68 12.55
CA VAL A 78 4.97 -14.69 11.37
C VAL A 78 3.50 -14.69 11.77
N ALA A 79 3.09 -15.51 12.73
CA ALA A 79 1.71 -15.54 13.21
C ALA A 79 1.29 -14.19 13.84
N GLY A 80 2.15 -13.62 14.68
CA GLY A 80 1.92 -12.31 15.30
C GLY A 80 1.88 -11.17 14.29
N GLY A 81 2.85 -11.12 13.36
CA GLY A 81 2.87 -10.13 12.28
C GLY A 81 1.64 -10.22 11.38
N SER A 82 1.21 -11.45 11.06
CA SER A 82 -0.01 -11.69 10.29
C SER A 82 -1.27 -11.23 11.03
N ALA A 83 -1.35 -11.47 12.34
CA ALA A 83 -2.47 -11.00 13.16
C ALA A 83 -2.53 -9.46 13.22
N ILE A 84 -1.38 -8.79 13.36
CA ILE A 84 -1.29 -7.33 13.31
C ILE A 84 -1.74 -6.81 11.93
N ALA A 85 -1.25 -7.41 10.85
CA ALA A 85 -1.65 -7.03 9.49
C ALA A 85 -3.16 -7.19 9.27
N LEU A 86 -3.75 -8.31 9.68
CA LEU A 86 -5.21 -8.52 9.60
C LEU A 86 -5.99 -7.51 10.45
N GLY A 87 -5.50 -7.17 11.65
CA GLY A 87 -6.09 -6.14 12.48
C GLY A 87 -6.09 -4.76 11.81
N LEU A 88 -4.97 -4.37 11.20
CA LEU A 88 -4.87 -3.13 10.43
C LEU A 88 -5.81 -3.15 9.22
N MET A 89 -5.83 -4.25 8.45
CA MET A 89 -6.74 -4.38 7.30
C MET A 89 -8.21 -4.32 7.72
N LEU A 90 -8.57 -4.86 8.89
CA LEU A 90 -9.93 -4.74 9.43
C LEU A 90 -10.28 -3.28 9.74
N VAL A 91 -9.39 -2.54 10.42
CA VAL A 91 -9.59 -1.11 10.69
C VAL A 91 -9.73 -0.31 9.40
N THR A 92 -8.87 -0.56 8.42
CA THR A 92 -8.97 0.07 7.09
C THR A 92 -10.27 -0.30 6.40
N ALA A 93 -10.72 -1.56 6.45
CA ALA A 93 -11.97 -1.98 5.84
C ALA A 93 -13.18 -1.26 6.45
N LEU A 94 -13.22 -1.13 7.77
CA LEU A 94 -14.28 -0.40 8.47
C LEU A 94 -14.28 1.10 8.13
N GLY A 95 -13.09 1.70 7.92
CA GLY A 95 -12.97 3.10 7.54
C GLY A 95 -13.28 3.38 6.07
N ALA A 96 -12.91 2.48 5.17
CA ALA A 96 -12.89 2.73 3.73
C ALA A 96 -13.98 2.00 2.94
N LEU A 97 -14.46 0.83 3.38
CA LEU A 97 -15.24 -0.09 2.52
C LEU A 97 -16.74 -0.17 2.85
N LEU A 98 -17.23 0.56 3.85
CA LEU A 98 -18.64 0.52 4.26
C LEU A 98 -19.59 1.27 3.32
N GLY A 99 -19.07 2.16 2.48
CA GLY A 99 -19.84 2.97 1.54
C GLY A 99 -19.02 4.09 0.94
N GLU A 100 -19.58 4.74 -0.10
CA GLU A 100 -18.89 5.80 -0.85
C GLU A 100 -18.60 7.04 0.00
N GLU A 101 -19.51 7.42 0.91
CA GLU A 101 -19.27 8.53 1.83
C GLU A 101 -18.14 8.24 2.83
N GLN A 102 -18.08 7.00 3.34
CA GLN A 102 -17.01 6.60 4.26
C GLN A 102 -15.68 6.58 3.52
N PHE A 103 -15.67 6.06 2.30
CA PHE A 103 -14.49 6.11 1.44
C PHE A 103 -14.03 7.55 1.18
N ALA A 104 -14.94 8.48 0.87
CA ALA A 104 -14.57 9.88 0.65
C ALA A 104 -13.90 10.50 1.90
N ARG A 105 -14.39 10.20 3.11
CA ARG A 105 -13.77 10.65 4.37
C ARG A 105 -12.42 10.00 4.59
N PHE A 106 -12.31 8.70 4.38
CA PHE A 106 -11.04 7.97 4.45
C PHE A 106 -10.01 8.53 3.47
N TRP A 107 -10.42 8.79 2.22
CA TRP A 107 -9.59 9.35 1.18
C TRP A 107 -9.11 10.75 1.53
N PHE A 108 -9.99 11.60 2.05
CA PHE A 108 -9.64 12.93 2.54
C PHE A 108 -8.64 12.90 3.70
N GLN A 109 -8.86 12.00 4.69
CA GLN A 109 -7.92 11.83 5.80
C GLN A 109 -6.56 11.33 5.32
N PHE A 110 -6.53 10.39 4.38
CA PHE A 110 -5.29 9.94 3.76
C PHE A 110 -4.48 11.11 3.18
N HIS A 111 -5.13 12.07 2.51
CA HIS A 111 -4.44 13.24 1.97
C HIS A 111 -3.88 14.14 3.06
N ILE A 112 -4.63 14.39 4.13
CA ILE A 112 -4.14 15.17 5.28
C ILE A 112 -2.90 14.52 5.91
N PHE A 113 -2.88 13.19 6.02
CA PHE A 113 -1.70 12.49 6.55
C PHE A 113 -0.52 12.44 5.58
N SER A 114 -0.79 12.43 4.28
CA SER A 114 0.23 12.23 3.25
C SER A 114 0.88 13.54 2.77
N PHE A 115 0.15 14.65 2.81
CA PHE A 115 0.58 15.91 2.21
C PHE A 115 0.42 17.08 3.18
N ALA A 116 1.47 17.92 3.27
CA ALA A 116 1.48 19.11 4.11
C ALA A 116 0.94 20.38 3.42
N ASN A 117 0.46 20.26 2.18
CA ASN A 117 -0.06 21.35 1.36
C ASN A 117 -1.51 21.05 0.90
N ASP A 118 -2.10 21.95 0.12
CA ASP A 118 -3.47 21.86 -0.39
C ASP A 118 -3.55 21.49 -1.89
N LEU A 119 -2.44 21.12 -2.52
CA LEU A 119 -2.37 20.89 -3.98
C LEU A 119 -3.25 19.73 -4.45
N TRP A 120 -3.59 18.82 -3.54
CA TRP A 120 -4.48 17.67 -3.77
C TRP A 120 -5.97 18.03 -3.77
N LEU A 121 -6.36 19.23 -3.33
CA LEU A 121 -7.74 19.72 -3.41
C LEU A 121 -8.03 20.20 -4.84
N LEU A 122 -8.40 19.23 -5.68
CA LEU A 122 -8.69 19.43 -7.09
C LEU A 122 -10.21 19.55 -7.34
N ASP A 123 -10.58 20.39 -8.29
CA ASP A 123 -11.94 20.69 -8.73
C ASP A 123 -12.34 19.74 -9.88
N PRO A 124 -13.28 18.80 -9.68
CA PRO A 124 -13.71 17.86 -10.72
C PRO A 124 -14.35 18.49 -11.94
N SER A 125 -14.67 19.79 -11.91
CA SER A 125 -15.18 20.53 -13.07
C SER A 125 -14.07 21.12 -13.96
N LYS A 126 -12.81 21.12 -13.50
CA LYS A 126 -11.68 21.78 -14.18
C LYS A 126 -10.41 20.94 -14.27
N ASP A 127 -10.15 20.12 -13.26
CA ASP A 127 -8.89 19.38 -13.13
C ASP A 127 -9.02 17.98 -13.75
N TYR A 128 -8.31 17.76 -14.87
CA TYR A 128 -8.38 16.51 -15.64
C TYR A 128 -7.89 15.30 -14.86
N LEU A 129 -6.97 15.47 -13.91
CA LEU A 129 -6.43 14.39 -13.10
C LEU A 129 -7.54 13.64 -12.37
N VAL A 130 -8.41 14.36 -11.65
CA VAL A 130 -9.52 13.73 -10.91
C VAL A 130 -10.65 13.26 -11.83
N MET A 131 -10.76 13.80 -13.05
CA MET A 131 -11.67 13.26 -14.07
C MET A 131 -11.18 11.91 -14.62
N LEU A 132 -9.86 11.74 -14.80
CA LEU A 132 -9.23 10.53 -15.34
C LEU A 132 -9.08 9.42 -14.31
N VAL A 133 -8.79 9.76 -13.05
CA VAL A 133 -8.72 8.82 -11.93
C VAL A 133 -9.75 9.19 -10.85
N PRO A 134 -11.06 8.99 -11.14
CA PRO A 134 -12.13 9.38 -10.25
C PRO A 134 -12.12 8.56 -8.96
N GLN A 135 -12.93 8.98 -7.98
CA GLN A 135 -13.04 8.31 -6.67
C GLN A 135 -13.26 6.79 -6.77
N GLY A 136 -14.08 6.33 -7.73
CA GLY A 136 -14.34 4.90 -7.94
C GLY A 136 -13.08 4.09 -8.26
N PHE A 137 -12.15 4.66 -9.03
CA PHE A 137 -10.86 4.01 -9.33
C PHE A 137 -10.07 3.78 -8.03
N TRP A 138 -9.98 4.80 -7.17
CA TRP A 138 -9.24 4.70 -5.91
C TRP A 138 -9.90 3.77 -4.91
N PHE A 139 -11.23 3.71 -4.91
CA PHE A 139 -11.98 2.77 -4.09
C PHE A 139 -11.64 1.33 -4.45
N ASP A 140 -11.63 1.00 -5.74
CA ASP A 140 -11.26 -0.33 -6.21
C ASP A 140 -9.77 -0.64 -6.00
N ALA A 141 -8.89 0.35 -6.14
CA ALA A 141 -7.47 0.20 -5.83
C ALA A 141 -7.23 -0.11 -4.34
N VAL A 142 -7.87 0.63 -3.43
CA VAL A 142 -7.78 0.38 -1.98
C VAL A 142 -8.36 -0.98 -1.62
N ARG A 143 -9.50 -1.36 -2.20
CA ARG A 143 -10.08 -2.71 -2.04
C ARG A 143 -9.11 -3.80 -2.48
N PHE A 144 -8.49 -3.65 -3.63
CA PHE A 144 -7.54 -4.62 -4.16
C PHE A 144 -6.35 -4.81 -3.21
N VAL A 145 -5.71 -3.71 -2.78
CA VAL A 145 -4.58 -3.75 -1.84
C VAL A 145 -4.99 -4.38 -0.51
N LEU A 146 -6.17 -4.02 0.01
CA LEU A 146 -6.69 -4.54 1.27
C LEU A 146 -6.92 -6.05 1.21
N LEU A 147 -7.64 -6.52 0.19
CA LEU A 147 -7.99 -7.94 0.06
C LEU A 147 -6.77 -8.82 -0.21
N THR A 148 -5.85 -8.36 -1.06
CA THR A 148 -4.61 -9.09 -1.36
C THR A 148 -3.70 -9.18 -0.12
N THR A 149 -3.55 -8.08 0.61
CA THR A 149 -2.75 -8.03 1.85
C THR A 149 -3.37 -8.91 2.94
N ALA A 150 -4.69 -8.81 3.16
CA ALA A 150 -5.41 -9.64 4.12
C ALA A 150 -5.32 -11.13 3.76
N GLY A 151 -5.48 -11.47 2.48
CA GLY A 151 -5.34 -12.85 1.99
C GLY A 151 -3.95 -13.42 2.25
N MET A 152 -2.89 -12.66 1.92
CA MET A 152 -1.50 -13.08 2.20
C MET A 152 -1.25 -13.27 3.70
N ALA A 153 -1.70 -12.32 4.53
CA ALA A 153 -1.57 -12.43 5.98
C ALA A 153 -2.32 -13.64 6.54
N ALA A 154 -3.53 -13.93 6.06
CA ALA A 154 -4.30 -15.10 6.47
C ALA A 154 -3.59 -16.41 6.12
N VAL A 155 -3.02 -16.52 4.91
CA VAL A 155 -2.28 -17.71 4.47
C VAL A 155 -1.01 -17.91 5.30
N LEU A 156 -0.18 -16.87 5.45
CA LEU A 156 1.07 -16.95 6.20
C LEU A 156 0.83 -17.21 7.69
N GLY A 157 -0.10 -16.47 8.28
CA GLY A 157 -0.49 -16.62 9.68
C GLY A 157 -1.11 -18.00 9.97
N GLY A 158 -2.00 -18.47 9.09
CA GLY A 158 -2.62 -19.79 9.20
C GLY A 158 -1.60 -20.92 9.12
N ALA A 159 -0.66 -20.85 8.16
CA ALA A 159 0.43 -21.82 8.05
C ALA A 159 1.33 -21.82 9.29
N ALA A 160 1.71 -20.65 9.79
CA ALA A 160 2.55 -20.51 10.97
C ALA A 160 1.86 -21.00 12.25
N ALA A 161 0.60 -20.63 12.45
CA ALA A 161 -0.22 -21.09 13.58
C ALA A 161 -0.44 -22.61 13.53
N GLY A 162 -0.77 -23.17 12.36
CA GLY A 162 -0.89 -24.61 12.16
C GLY A 162 0.38 -25.35 12.53
N HIS A 163 1.54 -24.91 12.02
CA HIS A 163 2.85 -25.49 12.37
C HIS A 163 3.15 -25.44 13.88
N LEU A 164 2.75 -24.38 14.57
CA LEU A 164 2.90 -24.25 16.02
C LEU A 164 2.00 -25.23 16.79
N LEU A 165 0.76 -25.42 16.35
CA LEU A 165 -0.20 -26.33 16.97
C LEU A 165 0.23 -27.80 16.79
N PHE A 166 0.53 -28.23 15.56
CA PHE A 166 0.96 -29.61 15.27
C PHE A 166 2.23 -30.03 16.04
N ASN A 167 3.18 -29.11 16.22
CA ASN A 167 4.41 -29.39 16.96
C ASN A 167 4.27 -29.28 18.48
N ARG A 168 3.15 -28.74 18.99
CA ARG A 168 2.84 -28.71 20.42
C ARG A 168 2.29 -30.05 20.89
N ASP A 169 1.47 -30.71 20.07
CA ASP A 169 0.88 -32.01 20.40
C ASP A 169 1.91 -33.14 20.39
N ARG A 170 2.86 -33.14 19.43
CA ARG A 170 4.00 -34.07 19.39
C ARG A 170 5.03 -33.94 20.53
N ARG A 171 4.85 -33.01 21.47
CA ARG A 171 5.68 -32.91 22.68
C ARG A 171 5.00 -33.46 23.92
N LYS A 172 3.69 -33.75 23.84
CA LYS A 172 2.91 -34.30 24.94
C LYS A 172 2.82 -35.82 24.91
N GLU A 173 3.10 -36.42 23.76
CA GLU A 173 3.39 -37.85 23.55
C GLU A 173 4.88 -38.13 23.80
#